data_AF-A0A6P8HYJ0-F1
#
_entry.id   AF-A0A6P8HYJ0-F1
#
_cell.length_a   1.000
_cell.length_b   1.000
_cell.length_c   1.000
_cell.angle_alpha   90.00
_cell.angle_beta   90.00
_cell.angle_gamma   90.00
#
_symmetry.space_group_name_H-M   'P 1'
#
loop_
_entity.id
_entity.type
_entity.pdbx_description
1 polymer ?
#
loop_
_entity_poly.entity_id
_entity_poly.type
_entity_poly.pdbx_seq_one_letter_code
_entity_poly.pdbx_strand_id
1 'polypeptide(L)'
;MKLGQVLFVLFLLTQGTATFRSDAIAPSRNYTLLSNVLAGDLVGNITLKPSQGPFVIDKDLLVPEGSQLTLKPGAQLLFRPETGIQINGSLIAEGSPENKVSFSSFPYPNASSYASHYYGNGIRLVDGNNYTEGRLEILMNNRWGVICADRWTKENTDVACRHLGFLAGKRHFKQPFDRTKLYLIDYFACKGYENNLWNCDYRRKFMGCPQYPIGIECVGLMRFLKEKVKWRGMSFMMQNHRPLSILKHVTIKDAVFALNVTHQAPEISSVTIRNSIHGIQVSHLIEQSNIELTDILVHDNYLTGMKIMSLKSEVRIRNSSFTTTSLGDGFSFEDETVPIDFCTWGQNSTLVYPLMFSASSDGNDGYCSKPVWGFLLLITATRSVLLSNCTFLHNGKSGVNIENFAGHLQMTNSKMNQNALDGVNIKGLIGKLELNDLDVVNNGQLGLVLEKVSGKIVLESFNISHNKQDGVKVYQGTGFLMMKKGAIKENNAQGIYIGSLREVQLNLTSLKISMNKETGLTLEKTSNGLIMLTDVTTTLNSKYGAYFTQCSSPVAIERSSANANSGHGFYFQRQGGSVKISDFTASLNQESGLRVDDGISRLFIDH
;
A
#
# COMPACT_ATOMS: atom_id res chain seq x y z
N MET A 1 -35.34 -29.68 33.28
CA MET A 1 -36.73 -30.04 33.62
C MET A 1 -37.64 -29.65 32.46
N LYS A 2 -38.71 -30.42 32.28
CA LYS A 2 -39.59 -30.58 31.11
C LYS A 2 -40.45 -29.35 30.73
N LEU A 3 -40.74 -29.30 29.42
CA LEU A 3 -41.98 -29.01 28.67
C LEU A 3 -43.08 -28.06 29.23
N GLY A 4 -43.61 -27.24 28.31
CA GLY A 4 -45.04 -26.96 28.13
C GLY A 4 -45.30 -26.50 26.69
N GLN A 5 -45.66 -27.40 25.77
CA GLN A 5 -47.02 -27.70 25.26
C GLN A 5 -47.81 -26.48 24.73
N VAL A 6 -47.93 -26.43 23.39
CA VAL A 6 -48.93 -25.66 22.64
C VAL A 6 -49.94 -26.66 22.07
N LEU A 7 -51.23 -26.47 22.36
CA LEU A 7 -52.33 -27.29 21.84
C LEU A 7 -53.21 -26.46 20.90
N PHE A 8 -53.48 -27.03 19.74
CA PHE A 8 -54.35 -26.62 18.65
C PHE A 8 -55.85 -26.64 19.03
N VAL A 9 -56.65 -25.74 18.42
CA VAL A 9 -58.06 -26.03 18.06
C VAL A 9 -58.40 -25.37 16.71
N LEU A 10 -58.79 -26.20 15.74
CA LEU A 10 -59.50 -25.84 14.49
C LEU A 10 -61.03 -25.82 14.72
N PHE A 11 -61.76 -24.96 14.00
CA PHE A 11 -62.64 -25.31 12.84
C PHE A 11 -63.72 -24.22 12.63
N LEU A 12 -63.91 -23.79 11.37
CA LEU A 12 -65.16 -24.01 10.61
C LEU A 12 -65.03 -23.50 9.15
N LEU A 13 -65.63 -24.29 8.26
CA LEU A 13 -65.65 -24.22 6.79
C LEU A 13 -66.69 -23.22 6.26
N THR A 14 -66.48 -22.68 5.05
CA THR A 14 -67.47 -22.78 3.95
C THR A 14 -66.81 -22.65 2.57
N GLN A 15 -67.42 -23.34 1.60
CA GLN A 15 -66.93 -23.75 0.30
C GLN A 15 -67.01 -22.67 -0.81
N GLY A 16 -66.16 -22.82 -1.82
CA GLY A 16 -66.31 -22.23 -3.15
C GLY A 16 -65.38 -22.92 -4.14
N THR A 17 -65.93 -23.80 -4.98
CA THR A 17 -65.22 -24.63 -5.97
C THR A 17 -64.84 -23.85 -7.23
N ALA A 18 -63.58 -23.96 -7.68
CA ALA A 18 -63.25 -24.06 -9.11
C ALA A 18 -61.83 -24.61 -9.29
N THR A 19 -61.75 -25.79 -9.90
CA THR A 19 -60.54 -26.45 -10.39
C THR A 19 -59.86 -25.62 -11.49
N PHE A 20 -58.54 -25.41 -11.38
CA PHE A 20 -57.69 -25.15 -12.55
C PHE A 20 -56.39 -25.94 -12.47
N ARG A 21 -56.06 -26.53 -13.64
CA ARG A 21 -54.99 -27.48 -13.90
C ARG A 21 -53.61 -26.93 -13.56
N SER A 22 -52.74 -27.86 -13.15
CA SER A 22 -51.30 -27.76 -13.28
C SER A 22 -50.92 -27.54 -14.74
N ASP A 23 -50.37 -26.38 -15.05
CA ASP A 23 -49.39 -26.22 -16.13
C ASP A 23 -48.28 -25.31 -15.61
N ALA A 24 -47.09 -25.88 -15.55
CA ALA A 24 -45.86 -25.23 -15.18
C ALA A 24 -45.50 -24.16 -16.21
N ILE A 25 -45.44 -22.90 -15.80
CA ILE A 25 -44.66 -21.87 -16.50
C ILE A 25 -43.93 -21.05 -15.43
N ALA A 26 -42.62 -21.28 -15.31
CA ALA A 26 -41.72 -20.48 -14.50
C ALA A 26 -41.63 -19.05 -15.08
N PRO A 27 -41.66 -17.98 -14.26
CA PRO A 27 -41.26 -16.67 -14.72
C PRO A 27 -39.73 -16.57 -14.60
N SER A 28 -39.00 -17.08 -15.59
CA SER A 28 -37.54 -16.90 -15.68
C SER A 28 -37.19 -16.06 -16.92
N ARG A 29 -36.88 -14.78 -16.69
CA ARG A 29 -35.91 -13.94 -17.44
C ARG A 29 -36.08 -12.47 -17.05
N ASN A 30 -35.25 -11.99 -16.14
CA ASN A 30 -35.07 -10.54 -15.88
C ASN A 30 -33.72 -10.02 -16.42
N TYR A 31 -33.31 -10.48 -17.61
CA TYR A 31 -32.26 -9.81 -18.38
C TYR A 31 -32.69 -9.70 -19.85
N THR A 32 -32.56 -8.50 -20.43
CA THR A 32 -32.81 -8.26 -21.86
C THR A 32 -31.53 -8.52 -22.64
N LEU A 33 -31.41 -9.68 -23.28
CA LEU A 33 -30.39 -9.95 -24.30
C LEU A 33 -30.85 -9.42 -25.66
N LEU A 34 -31.11 -8.11 -25.74
CA LEU A 34 -31.31 -7.44 -27.03
C LEU A 34 -29.94 -6.98 -27.51
N SER A 35 -29.47 -7.51 -28.65
CA SER A 35 -28.27 -6.99 -29.36
C SER A 35 -26.96 -6.92 -28.55
N ASN A 36 -26.54 -8.02 -27.91
CA ASN A 36 -25.30 -8.12 -27.10
C ASN A 36 -25.16 -7.10 -25.96
N VAL A 37 -26.24 -6.38 -25.63
CA VAL A 37 -26.30 -5.47 -24.49
C VAL A 37 -26.74 -6.25 -23.25
N LEU A 38 -26.07 -6.02 -22.12
CA LEU A 38 -26.39 -6.60 -20.82
C LEU A 38 -26.63 -5.48 -19.80
N ALA A 39 -27.58 -5.71 -18.89
CA ALA A 39 -27.94 -4.81 -17.80
C ALA A 39 -28.73 -5.57 -16.73
N GLY A 40 -28.59 -5.17 -15.46
CA GLY A 40 -29.41 -5.67 -14.36
C GLY A 40 -28.95 -7.01 -13.78
N ASP A 41 -29.91 -7.75 -13.23
CA ASP A 41 -29.65 -8.92 -12.39
C ASP A 41 -29.47 -10.20 -13.22
N LEU A 42 -28.33 -10.84 -13.05
CA LEU A 42 -27.94 -12.07 -13.73
C LEU A 42 -28.34 -13.28 -12.89
N VAL A 43 -29.65 -13.57 -12.84
CA VAL A 43 -30.21 -14.67 -12.05
C VAL A 43 -30.01 -16.03 -12.74
N GLY A 44 -29.44 -16.99 -12.01
CA GLY A 44 -29.18 -18.35 -12.48
C GLY A 44 -27.77 -18.54 -13.06
N ASN A 45 -27.59 -19.61 -13.85
CA ASN A 45 -26.30 -19.94 -14.47
C ASN A 45 -26.23 -19.40 -15.90
N ILE A 46 -25.50 -18.30 -16.09
CA ILE A 46 -25.36 -17.61 -17.37
C ILE A 46 -23.96 -17.86 -17.93
N THR A 47 -23.87 -18.29 -19.18
CA THR A 47 -22.59 -18.47 -19.89
C THR A 47 -22.50 -17.55 -21.09
N LEU A 48 -21.45 -16.72 -21.12
CA LEU A 48 -21.18 -15.79 -22.23
C LEU A 48 -20.03 -16.33 -23.10
N LYS A 49 -20.30 -16.49 -24.39
CA LYS A 49 -19.31 -16.96 -25.38
C LYS A 49 -18.75 -15.78 -26.16
N PRO A 50 -17.46 -15.83 -26.58
CA PRO A 50 -16.86 -14.77 -27.40
C PRO A 50 -17.62 -14.52 -28.71
N SER A 51 -18.21 -15.56 -29.32
CA SER A 51 -18.99 -15.45 -30.56
C SER A 51 -20.28 -14.64 -30.44
N GLN A 52 -20.70 -14.33 -29.20
CA GLN A 52 -21.88 -13.53 -28.89
C GLN A 52 -21.50 -12.11 -28.43
N GLY A 53 -20.20 -11.80 -28.37
CA GLY A 53 -19.69 -10.51 -27.92
C GLY A 53 -19.18 -9.63 -29.07
N PRO A 54 -18.61 -8.46 -28.76
CA PRO A 54 -18.41 -7.93 -27.41
C PRO A 54 -19.73 -7.58 -26.72
N PHE A 55 -19.80 -7.83 -25.41
CA PHE A 55 -20.99 -7.55 -24.61
C PHE A 55 -20.93 -6.13 -24.06
N VAL A 56 -21.95 -5.31 -24.33
CA VAL A 56 -21.99 -3.92 -23.88
C VAL A 56 -22.80 -3.82 -22.59
N ILE A 57 -22.19 -3.30 -21.54
CA ILE A 57 -22.81 -3.14 -20.24
C ILE A 57 -23.37 -1.72 -20.13
N ASP A 58 -24.69 -1.61 -20.29
CA ASP A 58 -25.40 -0.33 -20.35
C ASP A 58 -25.84 0.17 -18.97
N LYS A 59 -26.05 -0.75 -18.02
CA LYS A 59 -26.32 -0.48 -16.60
C LYS A 59 -25.55 -1.45 -15.74
N ASP A 60 -25.47 -1.18 -14.44
CA ASP A 60 -24.81 -2.07 -13.48
C ASP A 60 -25.30 -3.52 -13.63
N LEU A 61 -24.33 -4.44 -13.56
CA LEU A 61 -24.60 -5.86 -13.47
C LEU A 61 -24.54 -6.30 -12.02
N LEU A 62 -25.53 -7.09 -11.61
CA LEU A 62 -25.51 -7.80 -10.34
C LEU A 62 -25.53 -9.30 -10.61
N VAL A 63 -24.55 -10.03 -10.09
CA VAL A 63 -24.62 -11.49 -9.96
C VAL A 63 -25.09 -11.78 -8.53
N PRO A 64 -26.39 -12.04 -8.32
CA PRO A 64 -26.92 -12.26 -6.98
C PRO A 64 -26.43 -13.59 -6.40
N GLU A 65 -26.63 -13.77 -5.09
CA GLU A 65 -26.32 -15.01 -4.39
C GLU A 65 -27.03 -16.22 -5.05
N GLY A 66 -26.34 -17.37 -5.09
CA GLY A 66 -26.84 -18.57 -5.76
C GLY A 66 -26.80 -18.54 -7.29
N SER A 67 -26.39 -17.43 -7.91
CA SER A 67 -26.22 -17.31 -9.36
C SER A 67 -24.75 -17.38 -9.79
N GLN A 68 -24.52 -17.77 -11.05
CA GLN A 68 -23.18 -17.90 -11.62
C GLN A 68 -23.09 -17.26 -13.00
N LEU A 69 -22.10 -16.39 -13.18
CA LEU A 69 -21.69 -15.87 -14.48
C LEU A 69 -20.41 -16.57 -14.93
N THR A 70 -20.46 -17.24 -16.08
CA THR A 70 -19.33 -17.94 -16.69
C THR A 70 -18.91 -17.26 -18.00
N LEU A 71 -17.66 -16.81 -18.08
CA LEU A 71 -17.08 -16.18 -19.26
C LEU A 71 -16.12 -17.17 -19.92
N LYS A 72 -16.40 -17.53 -21.17
CA LYS A 72 -15.51 -18.41 -21.95
C LYS A 72 -14.28 -17.66 -22.47
N PRO A 73 -13.16 -18.36 -22.77
CA PRO A 73 -11.95 -17.74 -23.30
C PRO A 73 -12.21 -16.78 -24.45
N GLY A 74 -11.61 -15.59 -24.40
CA GLY A 74 -11.78 -14.53 -25.39
C GLY A 74 -13.04 -13.66 -25.23
N ALA A 75 -13.92 -13.93 -24.26
CA ALA A 75 -15.09 -13.08 -24.01
C ALA A 75 -14.68 -11.64 -23.64
N GLN A 76 -15.41 -10.66 -24.15
CA GLN A 76 -15.12 -9.22 -23.95
C GLN A 76 -16.35 -8.50 -23.41
N LEU A 77 -16.18 -7.81 -22.28
CA LEU A 77 -17.21 -6.96 -21.66
C LEU A 77 -16.77 -5.50 -21.73
N LEU A 78 -17.63 -4.66 -22.32
CA LEU A 78 -17.41 -3.24 -22.55
C LEU A 78 -18.40 -2.42 -21.71
N PHE A 79 -17.89 -1.75 -20.68
CA PHE A 79 -18.70 -1.00 -19.71
C PHE A 79 -18.85 0.46 -20.11
N ARG A 80 -20.09 0.95 -20.18
CA ARG A 80 -20.35 2.38 -20.26
C ARG A 80 -19.85 3.11 -18.99
N PRO A 81 -19.63 4.44 -19.04
CA PRO A 81 -19.37 5.25 -17.85
C PRO A 81 -20.30 4.93 -16.70
N GLU A 82 -19.76 4.97 -15.48
CA GLU A 82 -20.46 4.71 -14.22
C GLU A 82 -21.02 3.29 -14.03
N THR A 83 -20.99 2.43 -15.04
CA THR A 83 -21.42 1.04 -14.87
C THR A 83 -20.32 0.21 -14.23
N GLY A 84 -20.73 -0.78 -13.44
CA GLY A 84 -19.86 -1.76 -12.81
C GLY A 84 -20.49 -3.14 -12.79
N ILE A 85 -19.78 -4.07 -12.16
CA ILE A 85 -20.31 -5.39 -11.85
C ILE A 85 -20.14 -5.68 -10.36
N GLN A 86 -21.23 -6.07 -9.73
CA GLN A 86 -21.25 -6.52 -8.35
C GLN A 86 -21.47 -8.03 -8.33
N ILE A 87 -20.60 -8.74 -7.61
CA ILE A 87 -20.61 -10.20 -7.51
C ILE A 87 -20.92 -10.59 -6.06
N ASN A 88 -22.17 -10.96 -5.81
CA ASN A 88 -22.63 -11.59 -4.57
C ASN A 88 -22.71 -13.12 -4.70
N GLY A 89 -22.86 -13.65 -5.93
CA GLY A 89 -22.76 -15.07 -6.26
C GLY A 89 -21.36 -15.44 -6.77
N SER A 90 -21.28 -16.14 -7.90
CA SER A 90 -20.02 -16.65 -8.47
C SER A 90 -19.72 -16.09 -9.86
N LEU A 91 -18.47 -15.68 -10.09
CA LEU A 91 -17.94 -15.33 -11.41
C LEU A 91 -16.83 -16.30 -11.76
N ILE A 92 -16.99 -17.04 -12.86
CA ILE A 92 -15.96 -17.90 -13.44
C ILE A 92 -15.48 -17.25 -14.74
N ALA A 93 -14.34 -16.58 -14.69
CA ALA A 93 -13.68 -16.01 -15.86
C ALA A 93 -12.35 -16.72 -16.11
N GLU A 94 -12.41 -17.80 -16.90
CA GLU A 94 -11.26 -18.62 -17.23
C GLU A 94 -10.89 -18.44 -18.70
N GLY A 95 -9.94 -17.53 -18.94
CA GLY A 95 -9.30 -17.36 -20.24
C GLY A 95 -8.18 -18.37 -20.48
N SER A 96 -7.49 -18.19 -21.60
CA SER A 96 -6.19 -18.84 -21.87
C SER A 96 -5.12 -17.76 -22.13
N PRO A 97 -3.82 -18.12 -22.16
CA PRO A 97 -2.75 -17.18 -22.51
C PRO A 97 -3.01 -16.43 -23.82
N GLU A 98 -3.51 -17.15 -24.83
CA GLU A 98 -3.84 -16.61 -26.16
C GLU A 98 -5.19 -15.89 -26.22
N ASN A 99 -6.18 -16.38 -25.47
CA ASN A 99 -7.56 -15.88 -25.49
C ASN A 99 -7.99 -15.43 -24.10
N LYS A 100 -7.40 -14.32 -23.64
CA LYS A 100 -7.73 -13.72 -22.35
C LYS A 100 -9.18 -13.22 -22.33
N VAL A 101 -9.86 -13.37 -21.19
CA VAL A 101 -11.13 -12.68 -20.94
C VAL A 101 -10.83 -11.21 -20.65
N SER A 102 -11.63 -10.27 -21.19
CA SER A 102 -11.36 -8.83 -21.03
C SER A 102 -12.54 -8.03 -20.49
N PHE A 103 -12.23 -7.14 -19.54
CA PHE A 103 -13.14 -6.15 -18.98
C PHE A 103 -12.57 -4.75 -19.24
N SER A 104 -13.34 -3.89 -19.89
CA SER A 104 -12.85 -2.54 -20.23
C SER A 104 -13.94 -1.51 -20.39
N SER A 105 -13.58 -0.23 -20.33
CA SER A 105 -14.48 0.86 -20.70
C SER A 105 -14.88 0.76 -22.18
N PHE A 106 -16.13 1.05 -22.48
CA PHE A 106 -16.61 1.22 -23.85
C PHE A 106 -15.84 2.37 -24.53
N PRO A 107 -15.39 2.22 -25.80
CA PRO A 107 -14.63 3.26 -26.49
C PRO A 107 -15.51 4.49 -26.83
N TYR A 108 -15.09 5.69 -26.41
CA TYR A 108 -15.79 6.96 -26.66
C TYR A 108 -14.97 7.89 -27.59
N PRO A 109 -15.55 8.37 -28.71
CA PRO A 109 -14.84 9.25 -29.66
C PRO A 109 -14.45 10.61 -29.09
N ASN A 110 -15.21 11.16 -28.12
CA ASN A 110 -15.02 12.51 -27.55
C ASN A 110 -15.05 12.48 -26.01
N ALA A 111 -14.08 11.78 -25.41
CA ALA A 111 -14.01 11.56 -23.96
C ALA A 111 -14.06 12.87 -23.13
N SER A 112 -13.47 13.96 -23.61
CA SER A 112 -13.37 15.23 -22.87
C SER A 112 -14.70 16.01 -22.75
N SER A 113 -15.56 15.92 -23.76
CA SER A 113 -16.91 16.52 -23.76
C SER A 113 -17.89 15.70 -22.90
N TYR A 114 -17.76 14.37 -22.94
CA TYR A 114 -18.56 13.48 -22.12
C TYR A 114 -18.15 13.54 -20.64
N ALA A 115 -16.85 13.60 -20.33
CA ALA A 115 -16.38 13.76 -18.95
C ALA A 115 -16.95 15.02 -18.29
N SER A 116 -17.04 16.15 -18.99
CA SER A 116 -17.60 17.38 -18.43
C SER A 116 -19.12 17.33 -18.20
N HIS A 117 -19.86 16.55 -19.00
CA HIS A 117 -21.31 16.37 -18.85
C HIS A 117 -21.67 15.44 -17.69
N TYR A 118 -20.91 14.35 -17.51
CA TYR A 118 -21.23 13.30 -16.52
C TYR A 118 -20.73 13.62 -15.11
N TYR A 119 -19.57 14.28 -14.97
CA TYR A 119 -19.05 14.71 -13.66
C TYR A 119 -19.62 16.08 -13.20
N GLY A 120 -20.65 16.60 -13.89
CA GLY A 120 -21.29 17.90 -13.67
C GLY A 120 -22.75 17.82 -13.20
N ASN A 121 -23.12 16.84 -12.37
CA ASN A 121 -24.50 16.51 -11.98
C ASN A 121 -25.15 17.46 -10.95
N GLY A 122 -25.11 18.76 -11.22
CA GLY A 122 -25.86 19.76 -10.45
C GLY A 122 -25.22 20.19 -9.13
N ILE A 123 -23.93 19.88 -8.92
CA ILE A 123 -23.09 20.54 -7.92
C ILE A 123 -21.74 20.93 -8.53
N ARG A 124 -21.06 21.94 -7.96
CA ARG A 124 -19.75 22.41 -8.40
C ARG A 124 -18.94 23.04 -7.27
N LEU A 125 -17.61 23.10 -7.44
CA LEU A 125 -16.72 23.91 -6.61
C LEU A 125 -16.39 25.22 -7.32
N VAL A 126 -16.43 26.33 -6.58
CA VAL A 126 -16.06 27.67 -7.06
C VAL A 126 -15.20 28.40 -6.03
N ASP A 127 -14.40 29.36 -6.47
CA ASP A 127 -13.58 30.24 -5.60
C ASP A 127 -12.62 29.51 -4.65
N GLY A 128 -12.06 28.36 -5.06
CA GLY A 128 -10.96 27.70 -4.36
C GLY A 128 -9.59 28.05 -4.94
N ASN A 129 -8.51 27.81 -4.19
CA ASN A 129 -7.15 28.06 -4.69
C ASN A 129 -6.70 27.03 -5.73
N ASN A 130 -7.39 25.89 -5.81
CA ASN A 130 -7.16 24.85 -6.79
C ASN A 130 -8.49 24.15 -7.13
N TYR A 131 -8.44 23.17 -8.04
CA TYR A 131 -9.63 22.47 -8.52
C TYR A 131 -10.20 21.43 -7.55
N THR A 132 -9.46 21.08 -6.49
CA THR A 132 -9.92 20.12 -5.48
C THR A 132 -10.63 20.81 -4.33
N GLU A 133 -10.50 22.13 -4.19
CA GLU A 133 -11.17 22.87 -3.14
C GLU A 133 -12.02 24.01 -3.68
N GLY A 134 -12.97 24.46 -2.85
CA GLY A 134 -13.75 25.64 -3.15
C GLY A 134 -15.06 25.64 -2.38
N ARG A 135 -15.79 26.74 -2.51
CA ARG A 135 -17.18 26.85 -2.07
C ARG A 135 -18.04 25.88 -2.89
N LEU A 136 -18.82 25.06 -2.20
CA LEU A 136 -19.73 24.12 -2.83
C LEU A 136 -21.02 24.84 -3.22
N GLU A 137 -21.34 24.80 -4.51
CA GLU A 137 -22.60 25.30 -5.06
C GLU A 137 -23.44 24.15 -5.61
N ILE A 138 -24.76 24.32 -5.53
CA ILE A 138 -25.77 23.36 -5.96
C ILE A 138 -26.74 24.03 -6.93
N LEU A 139 -27.15 23.30 -7.96
CA LEU A 139 -28.09 23.76 -8.97
C LEU A 139 -29.50 23.31 -8.59
N MET A 140 -30.40 24.26 -8.34
CA MET A 140 -31.81 23.97 -8.07
C MET A 140 -32.69 25.00 -8.79
N ASN A 141 -33.75 24.54 -9.46
CA ASN A 141 -34.65 25.39 -10.25
C ASN A 141 -33.91 26.30 -11.25
N ASN A 142 -32.92 25.74 -11.93
CA ASN A 142 -32.06 26.44 -12.90
C ASN A 142 -31.27 27.64 -12.33
N ARG A 143 -31.03 27.67 -11.02
CA ARG A 143 -30.20 28.68 -10.35
C ARG A 143 -29.16 28.00 -9.48
N TRP A 144 -27.94 28.51 -9.53
CA TRP A 144 -26.88 28.11 -8.62
C TRP A 144 -27.07 28.80 -7.28
N GLY A 145 -26.88 28.05 -6.21
CA GLY A 145 -26.88 28.60 -4.87
C GLY A 145 -25.97 27.82 -3.94
N VAL A 146 -25.77 28.38 -2.76
CA VAL A 146 -24.83 27.89 -1.77
C VAL A 146 -25.54 27.06 -0.71
N ILE A 147 -24.77 26.21 -0.04
CA ILE A 147 -25.23 25.37 1.07
C ILE A 147 -24.66 25.94 2.37
N CYS A 148 -25.45 25.89 3.43
CA CYS A 148 -25.00 26.31 4.75
C CYS A 148 -23.92 25.39 5.31
N ALA A 149 -22.88 25.99 5.90
CA ALA A 149 -21.83 25.23 6.57
C ALA A 149 -22.26 24.71 7.95
N ASP A 150 -23.32 25.27 8.54
CA ASP A 150 -23.78 24.85 9.85
C ASP A 150 -24.43 23.47 9.78
N ARG A 151 -23.95 22.55 10.62
CA ARG A 151 -24.29 21.12 10.60
C ARG A 151 -23.79 20.35 9.38
N TRP A 152 -22.86 20.92 8.60
CA TRP A 152 -22.16 20.15 7.59
C TRP A 152 -21.20 19.15 8.25
N THR A 153 -21.20 17.89 7.80
CA THR A 153 -20.39 16.83 8.39
C THR A 153 -19.34 16.30 7.40
N LYS A 154 -18.45 15.43 7.89
CA LYS A 154 -17.48 14.74 7.04
C LYS A 154 -18.18 13.80 6.05
N GLU A 155 -19.23 13.13 6.47
CA GLU A 155 -20.04 12.22 5.64
C GLU A 155 -20.67 12.98 4.47
N ASN A 156 -21.21 14.18 4.71
CA ASN A 156 -21.70 15.07 3.64
C ASN A 156 -20.57 15.47 2.68
N THR A 157 -19.37 15.72 3.21
CA THR A 157 -18.18 16.06 2.41
C THR A 157 -17.78 14.90 1.50
N ASP A 158 -17.80 13.67 2.02
CA ASP A 158 -17.47 12.47 1.25
C ASP A 158 -18.47 12.20 0.15
N VAL A 159 -19.77 12.32 0.44
CA VAL A 159 -20.82 12.20 -0.59
C VAL A 159 -20.70 13.32 -1.61
N ALA A 160 -20.45 14.57 -1.21
CA ALA A 160 -20.29 15.70 -2.13
C ALA A 160 -19.07 15.52 -3.05
N CYS A 161 -17.92 15.14 -2.50
CA CYS A 161 -16.72 14.89 -3.28
C CYS A 161 -16.93 13.70 -4.23
N ARG A 162 -17.54 12.61 -3.77
CA ARG A 162 -17.91 11.47 -4.64
C ARG A 162 -18.86 11.89 -5.76
N HIS A 163 -19.85 12.73 -5.44
CA HIS A 163 -20.79 13.27 -6.42
C HIS A 163 -20.11 14.18 -7.46
N LEU A 164 -19.06 14.91 -7.07
CA LEU A 164 -18.20 15.68 -7.96
C LEU A 164 -17.16 14.81 -8.73
N GLY A 165 -17.16 13.49 -8.54
CA GLY A 165 -16.22 12.56 -9.19
C GLY A 165 -14.84 12.46 -8.50
N PHE A 166 -14.71 12.98 -7.29
CA PHE A 166 -13.52 12.83 -6.44
C PHE A 166 -13.58 11.56 -5.59
N LEU A 167 -12.43 11.10 -5.08
CA LEU A 167 -12.37 9.87 -4.30
C LEU A 167 -13.02 9.98 -2.93
N ALA A 168 -12.76 11.09 -2.25
CA ALA A 168 -13.19 11.34 -0.90
C ALA A 168 -13.13 12.84 -0.59
N GLY A 169 -13.82 13.24 0.47
CA GLY A 169 -13.61 14.53 1.11
C GLY A 169 -12.33 14.52 1.92
N LYS A 170 -11.42 15.45 1.61
CA LYS A 170 -10.22 15.71 2.43
C LYS A 170 -10.62 16.46 3.69
N ARG A 171 -11.33 17.58 3.52
CA ARG A 171 -11.84 18.42 4.61
C ARG A 171 -13.00 19.28 4.14
N HIS A 172 -13.68 19.90 5.09
CA HIS A 172 -14.62 21.00 4.84
C HIS A 172 -14.26 22.21 5.68
N PHE A 173 -14.65 23.39 5.25
CA PHE A 173 -14.33 24.66 5.89
C PHE A 173 -15.43 25.70 5.64
N LYS A 174 -15.54 26.68 6.54
CA LYS A 174 -16.45 27.81 6.37
C LYS A 174 -15.82 28.83 5.42
N GLN A 175 -16.55 29.20 4.37
CA GLN A 175 -16.15 30.27 3.45
C GLN A 175 -16.59 31.64 4.00
N PRO A 176 -15.92 32.74 3.61
CA PRO A 176 -16.33 34.09 4.01
C PRO A 176 -17.80 34.35 3.72
N PHE A 177 -18.46 35.07 4.61
CA PHE A 177 -19.87 35.40 4.45
C PHE A 177 -20.09 36.28 3.21
N ASP A 178 -21.05 35.89 2.38
CA ASP A 178 -21.48 36.69 1.24
C ASP A 178 -23.01 36.80 1.22
N ARG A 179 -23.51 38.01 1.54
CA ARG A 179 -24.94 38.35 1.55
C ARG A 179 -25.57 38.34 0.16
N THR A 180 -24.77 38.36 -0.90
CA THR A 180 -25.26 38.38 -2.29
C THR A 180 -25.60 36.99 -2.82
N LYS A 181 -25.18 35.92 -2.13
CA LYS A 181 -25.40 34.54 -2.57
C LYS A 181 -26.76 34.01 -2.16
N LEU A 182 -27.37 33.25 -3.07
CA LEU A 182 -28.64 32.55 -2.84
C LEU A 182 -28.37 31.26 -2.06
N TYR A 183 -28.82 31.18 -0.81
CA TYR A 183 -28.72 29.95 -0.02
C TYR A 183 -29.92 29.04 -0.29
N LEU A 184 -29.68 27.89 -0.91
CA LEU A 184 -30.75 26.99 -1.35
C LEU A 184 -31.03 25.86 -0.36
N ILE A 185 -30.00 25.40 0.36
CA ILE A 185 -30.07 24.24 1.26
C ILE A 185 -29.56 24.63 2.65
N ASP A 186 -30.30 24.23 3.68
CA ASP A 186 -29.97 24.43 5.09
C ASP A 186 -29.04 23.33 5.61
N TYR A 187 -29.36 22.07 5.36
CA TYR A 187 -28.44 20.96 5.67
C TYR A 187 -28.72 19.74 4.79
N PHE A 188 -27.70 18.87 4.73
CA PHE A 188 -27.80 17.47 4.30
C PHE A 188 -27.53 16.58 5.51
N ALA A 189 -28.22 15.44 5.57
CA ALA A 189 -28.00 14.39 6.55
C ALA A 189 -27.61 13.10 5.82
N CYS A 190 -26.44 13.12 5.16
CA CYS A 190 -25.88 11.93 4.56
C CYS A 190 -25.33 10.98 5.62
N LYS A 191 -25.40 9.68 5.34
CA LYS A 191 -24.80 8.60 6.12
C LYS A 191 -23.39 8.25 5.64
N GLY A 192 -22.96 8.80 4.50
CA GLY A 192 -21.59 8.71 3.99
C GLY A 192 -21.39 7.70 2.87
N TYR A 193 -22.39 6.86 2.58
CA TYR A 193 -22.35 5.83 1.54
C TYR A 193 -23.26 6.13 0.33
N GLU A 194 -24.00 7.24 0.35
CA GLU A 194 -24.86 7.66 -0.75
C GLU A 194 -24.06 8.02 -2.01
N ASN A 195 -24.58 7.66 -3.19
CA ASN A 195 -23.89 7.92 -4.46
C ASN A 195 -23.78 9.41 -4.80
N ASN A 196 -24.76 10.22 -4.38
CA ASN A 196 -24.76 11.67 -4.59
C ASN A 196 -25.56 12.40 -3.49
N LEU A 197 -25.40 13.73 -3.39
CA LEU A 197 -26.06 14.53 -2.34
C LEU A 197 -27.59 14.51 -2.43
N TRP A 198 -28.16 14.28 -3.61
CA TRP A 198 -29.61 14.22 -3.81
C TRP A 198 -30.24 12.95 -3.25
N ASN A 199 -29.42 11.92 -2.98
CA ASN A 199 -29.84 10.68 -2.36
C ASN A 199 -29.79 10.75 -0.81
N CYS A 200 -29.31 11.84 -0.23
CA CYS A 200 -29.34 12.08 1.21
C CYS A 200 -30.65 12.79 1.59
N ASP A 201 -31.05 12.70 2.86
CA ASP A 201 -32.08 13.59 3.39
C ASP A 201 -31.56 15.03 3.40
N TYR A 202 -32.37 15.97 2.94
CA TYR A 202 -32.00 17.39 2.88
C TYR A 202 -33.18 18.31 3.17
N ARG A 203 -32.89 19.45 3.79
CA ARG A 203 -33.91 20.48 4.06
C ARG A 203 -33.68 21.70 3.17
N ARG A 204 -34.66 21.99 2.32
CA ARG A 204 -34.71 23.25 1.57
C ARG A 204 -34.87 24.42 2.53
N LYS A 205 -34.21 25.52 2.20
CA LYS A 205 -34.19 26.69 3.07
C LYS A 205 -35.28 27.69 2.67
N PHE A 206 -36.13 28.07 3.63
CA PHE A 206 -37.09 29.19 3.48
C PHE A 206 -36.79 30.38 4.39
N MET A 207 -36.12 30.21 5.55
CA MET A 207 -35.55 31.29 6.38
C MET A 207 -34.57 30.68 7.41
N GLY A 208 -33.36 31.26 7.54
CA GLY A 208 -32.39 30.95 8.61
C GLY A 208 -31.15 30.14 8.20
N CYS A 209 -29.99 30.81 8.18
CA CYS A 209 -28.65 30.19 8.20
C CYS A 209 -27.68 31.22 8.79
N PRO A 210 -26.96 30.86 9.86
CA PRO A 210 -25.87 31.65 10.39
C PRO A 210 -24.67 31.74 9.43
N GLN A 211 -24.83 32.55 8.40
CA GLN A 211 -23.77 33.41 7.83
C GLN A 211 -22.61 32.77 7.05
N TYR A 212 -22.38 31.44 6.99
CA TYR A 212 -21.22 30.92 6.22
C TYR A 212 -21.61 29.85 5.18
N PRO A 213 -21.27 30.06 3.89
CA PRO A 213 -21.32 28.99 2.89
C PRO A 213 -20.32 27.89 3.23
N ILE A 214 -20.65 26.65 2.87
CA ILE A 214 -19.70 25.55 2.97
C ILE A 214 -18.70 25.58 1.82
N GLY A 215 -17.42 25.44 2.16
CA GLY A 215 -16.40 25.02 1.24
C GLY A 215 -15.91 23.62 1.59
N ILE A 216 -15.49 22.87 0.58
CA ILE A 216 -14.93 21.55 0.75
C ILE A 216 -13.60 21.48 0.00
N GLU A 217 -12.72 20.61 0.46
CA GLU A 217 -11.55 20.15 -0.28
C GLU A 217 -11.69 18.64 -0.44
N CYS A 218 -11.56 18.18 -1.67
CA CYS A 218 -11.63 16.78 -2.06
C CYS A 218 -10.23 16.20 -2.30
N VAL A 219 -10.15 14.88 -2.31
CA VAL A 219 -8.94 14.12 -2.68
C VAL A 219 -9.09 13.59 -4.12
N GLY A 220 -8.06 13.76 -4.97
CA GLY A 220 -8.12 13.47 -6.42
C GLY A 220 -8.81 14.62 -7.17
N LEU A 221 -9.21 14.61 -8.46
CA LEU A 221 -9.14 13.63 -9.55
C LEU A 221 -9.48 14.30 -10.94
N MET A 222 -9.09 15.56 -11.21
CA MET A 222 -9.53 16.26 -12.44
C MET A 222 -8.61 16.18 -13.67
N ARG A 223 -7.32 15.85 -13.54
CA ARG A 223 -6.47 15.72 -14.76
C ARG A 223 -6.70 14.40 -15.50
N PHE A 224 -6.96 13.30 -14.78
CA PHE A 224 -6.98 11.95 -15.36
C PHE A 224 -8.33 11.52 -15.94
N LEU A 225 -9.43 12.13 -15.50
CA LEU A 225 -10.77 11.87 -16.06
C LEU A 225 -11.05 12.66 -17.34
N LYS A 226 -10.25 13.71 -17.65
CA LYS A 226 -10.42 14.53 -18.86
C LYS A 226 -9.97 13.82 -20.15
N GLU A 227 -9.09 12.83 -20.04
CA GLU A 227 -8.47 12.17 -21.19
C GLU A 227 -9.18 10.86 -21.59
N LYS A 228 -9.75 10.11 -20.63
CA LYS A 228 -10.53 8.88 -20.91
C LYS A 228 -11.63 8.62 -19.87
N VAL A 229 -12.79 8.21 -20.36
CA VAL A 229 -13.92 7.74 -19.54
C VAL A 229 -13.60 6.38 -18.95
N LYS A 230 -13.79 6.21 -17.64
CA LYS A 230 -13.55 4.95 -16.91
C LYS A 230 -14.86 4.35 -16.41
N TRP A 231 -14.90 3.02 -16.31
CA TRP A 231 -16.02 2.29 -15.70
C TRP A 231 -15.76 2.05 -14.21
N ARG A 232 -16.80 1.75 -13.43
CA ARG A 232 -16.71 1.72 -11.96
C ARG A 232 -15.74 0.65 -11.46
N GLY A 233 -15.73 -0.51 -12.11
CA GLY A 233 -14.95 -1.66 -11.67
C GLY A 233 -15.80 -2.86 -11.29
N MET A 234 -15.12 -3.89 -10.76
CA MET A 234 -15.79 -5.08 -10.22
C MET A 234 -15.64 -5.17 -8.70
N SER A 235 -16.74 -5.49 -8.03
CA SER A 235 -16.81 -5.58 -6.57
C SER A 235 -17.27 -6.96 -6.14
N PHE A 236 -16.43 -7.66 -5.37
CA PHE A 236 -16.77 -8.93 -4.72
C PHE A 236 -17.25 -8.66 -3.30
N MET A 237 -18.49 -9.06 -3.00
CA MET A 237 -19.15 -8.83 -1.70
C MET A 237 -19.78 -10.11 -1.12
N MET A 238 -19.22 -11.29 -1.43
CA MET A 238 -19.73 -12.58 -0.96
C MET A 238 -19.66 -12.70 0.57
N GLN A 239 -20.77 -13.13 1.19
CA GLN A 239 -20.84 -13.26 2.65
C GLN A 239 -20.63 -14.69 3.17
N ASN A 240 -21.01 -15.76 2.45
CA ASN A 240 -20.75 -17.16 2.84
C ASN A 240 -20.90 -18.17 1.67
N HIS A 241 -19.91 -19.06 1.51
CA HIS A 241 -19.91 -20.33 0.75
C HIS A 241 -19.77 -20.34 -0.79
N ARG A 242 -19.26 -21.49 -1.26
CA ARG A 242 -18.93 -21.89 -2.63
C ARG A 242 -20.14 -21.86 -3.59
N PRO A 243 -19.93 -21.72 -4.91
CA PRO A 243 -18.64 -21.77 -5.60
C PRO A 243 -17.85 -20.46 -5.56
N LEU A 244 -16.55 -20.60 -5.22
CA LEU A 244 -15.58 -19.50 -5.26
C LEU A 244 -15.55 -18.91 -6.68
N SER A 245 -15.41 -17.58 -6.75
CA SER A 245 -15.16 -16.91 -8.02
C SER A 245 -13.71 -17.15 -8.45
N ILE A 246 -13.50 -17.27 -9.76
CA ILE A 246 -12.20 -17.55 -10.38
C ILE A 246 -11.93 -16.48 -11.44
N LEU A 247 -10.75 -15.85 -11.35
CA LEU A 247 -10.20 -14.98 -12.38
C LEU A 247 -8.87 -15.58 -12.84
N LYS A 248 -8.86 -16.15 -14.05
CA LYS A 248 -7.66 -16.76 -14.65
C LYS A 248 -7.45 -16.28 -16.09
N HIS A 249 -6.25 -15.81 -16.40
CA HIS A 249 -5.92 -15.21 -17.72
C HIS A 249 -6.91 -14.09 -18.10
N VAL A 250 -7.05 -13.10 -17.21
CA VAL A 250 -7.99 -11.97 -17.35
C VAL A 250 -7.22 -10.68 -17.59
N THR A 251 -7.75 -9.80 -18.45
CA THR A 251 -7.28 -8.42 -18.60
C THR A 251 -8.35 -7.43 -18.15
N ILE A 252 -8.01 -6.55 -17.23
CA ILE A 252 -8.88 -5.49 -16.73
C ILE A 252 -8.22 -4.15 -17.07
N LYS A 253 -8.94 -3.27 -17.78
CA LYS A 253 -8.41 -1.95 -18.13
C LYS A 253 -9.43 -0.83 -17.97
N ASP A 254 -8.90 0.37 -17.77
CA ASP A 254 -9.67 1.63 -17.77
C ASP A 254 -10.79 1.68 -16.70
N ALA A 255 -10.55 1.07 -15.53
CA ALA A 255 -11.47 1.07 -14.40
C ALA A 255 -11.14 2.16 -13.36
N VAL A 256 -12.14 2.58 -12.58
CA VAL A 256 -11.90 3.35 -11.35
C VAL A 256 -11.34 2.41 -10.28
N PHE A 257 -12.03 1.32 -9.96
CA PHE A 257 -11.53 0.26 -9.07
C PHE A 257 -11.47 -1.07 -9.81
N ALA A 258 -10.31 -1.43 -10.37
CA ALA A 258 -10.22 -2.62 -11.22
C ALA A 258 -10.67 -3.89 -10.51
N LEU A 259 -10.25 -4.13 -9.27
CA LEU A 259 -10.75 -5.17 -8.38
C LEU A 259 -10.99 -4.59 -6.98
N ASN A 260 -12.22 -4.67 -6.46
CA ASN A 260 -12.52 -4.40 -5.06
C ASN A 260 -13.00 -5.68 -4.39
N VAL A 261 -12.21 -6.22 -3.47
CA VAL A 261 -12.46 -7.50 -2.79
C VAL A 261 -12.81 -7.23 -1.34
N THR A 262 -14.00 -7.64 -0.93
CA THR A 262 -14.44 -7.58 0.47
C THR A 262 -14.98 -8.92 0.93
N HIS A 263 -14.83 -9.23 2.23
CA HIS A 263 -15.30 -10.47 2.85
C HIS A 263 -14.60 -11.74 2.34
N GLN A 264 -15.01 -12.31 1.20
CA GLN A 264 -14.43 -13.53 0.63
C GLN A 264 -13.62 -13.25 -0.65
N ALA A 265 -12.38 -13.72 -0.69
CA ALA A 265 -11.47 -13.51 -1.82
C ALA A 265 -11.72 -14.51 -2.96
N PRO A 266 -11.71 -14.06 -4.23
CA PRO A 266 -11.66 -14.96 -5.39
C PRO A 266 -10.27 -15.57 -5.56
N GLU A 267 -10.19 -16.67 -6.31
CA GLU A 267 -8.90 -17.17 -6.82
C GLU A 267 -8.46 -16.29 -8.00
N ILE A 268 -7.27 -15.68 -7.90
CA ILE A 268 -6.78 -14.74 -8.91
C ILE A 268 -5.41 -15.21 -9.42
N SER A 269 -5.34 -15.58 -10.70
CA SER A 269 -4.10 -16.01 -11.34
C SER A 269 -3.93 -15.48 -12.76
N SER A 270 -2.71 -15.11 -13.14
CA SER A 270 -2.39 -14.61 -14.49
C SER A 270 -3.28 -13.43 -14.93
N VAL A 271 -3.51 -12.47 -14.03
CA VAL A 271 -4.37 -11.30 -14.28
C VAL A 271 -3.53 -10.06 -14.57
N THR A 272 -3.87 -9.36 -15.64
CA THR A 272 -3.25 -8.08 -15.99
C THR A 272 -4.24 -6.93 -15.73
N ILE A 273 -3.84 -5.96 -14.92
CA ILE A 273 -4.62 -4.75 -14.64
C ILE A 273 -3.84 -3.54 -15.13
N ARG A 274 -4.48 -2.69 -15.94
CA ARG A 274 -3.80 -1.47 -16.41
C ARG A 274 -4.67 -0.27 -16.65
N ASN A 275 -4.05 0.91 -16.77
CA ASN A 275 -4.72 2.18 -17.05
C ASN A 275 -5.89 2.46 -16.08
N SER A 276 -5.87 1.91 -14.87
CA SER A 276 -6.96 2.03 -13.91
C SER A 276 -6.59 3.02 -12.80
N ILE A 277 -7.57 3.61 -12.11
CA ILE A 277 -7.25 4.53 -11.00
C ILE A 277 -6.67 3.72 -9.83
N HIS A 278 -7.39 2.70 -9.41
CA HIS A 278 -6.98 1.72 -8.41
C HIS A 278 -6.92 0.33 -9.06
N GLY A 279 -5.87 -0.42 -8.76
CA GLY A 279 -5.70 -1.79 -9.24
C GLY A 279 -6.50 -2.77 -8.38
N ILE A 280 -5.84 -3.40 -7.41
CA ILE A 280 -6.47 -4.35 -6.49
C ILE A 280 -6.66 -3.71 -5.13
N GLN A 281 -7.89 -3.64 -4.65
CA GLN A 281 -8.19 -3.24 -3.29
C GLN A 281 -8.79 -4.42 -2.53
N VAL A 282 -8.22 -4.73 -1.37
CA VAL A 282 -8.69 -5.81 -0.48
C VAL A 282 -9.04 -5.19 0.85
N SER A 283 -10.25 -5.42 1.34
CA SER A 283 -10.62 -4.94 2.68
C SER A 283 -11.61 -5.83 3.42
N HIS A 284 -11.56 -5.84 4.75
CA HIS A 284 -12.54 -6.54 5.59
C HIS A 284 -12.70 -8.03 5.24
N LEU A 285 -11.58 -8.74 5.03
CA LEU A 285 -11.66 -10.20 4.81
C LEU A 285 -12.19 -10.90 6.06
N ILE A 286 -13.08 -11.88 5.89
CA ILE A 286 -13.53 -12.75 6.99
C ILE A 286 -12.41 -13.72 7.38
N GLU A 287 -12.48 -14.30 8.58
CA GLU A 287 -11.53 -15.34 9.01
C GLU A 287 -11.57 -16.54 8.06
N GLN A 288 -10.40 -17.16 7.82
CA GLN A 288 -10.20 -18.30 6.91
C GLN A 288 -10.42 -18.02 5.40
N SER A 289 -10.68 -16.77 5.01
CA SER A 289 -10.69 -16.35 3.60
C SER A 289 -9.31 -15.90 3.14
N ASN A 290 -8.40 -16.85 2.91
CA ASN A 290 -7.09 -16.55 2.36
C ASN A 290 -7.19 -16.00 0.92
N ILE A 291 -6.37 -15.02 0.59
CA ILE A 291 -6.24 -14.51 -0.78
C ILE A 291 -4.91 -14.97 -1.36
N GLU A 292 -4.95 -15.61 -2.52
CA GLU A 292 -3.74 -16.00 -3.26
C GLU A 292 -3.72 -15.28 -4.62
N LEU A 293 -2.64 -14.54 -4.85
CA LEU A 293 -2.35 -13.81 -6.06
C LEU A 293 -1.11 -14.42 -6.72
N THR A 294 -1.26 -14.96 -7.93
CA THR A 294 -0.14 -15.53 -8.68
C THR A 294 -0.09 -14.97 -10.09
N ASP A 295 1.10 -14.63 -10.59
CA ASP A 295 1.29 -14.08 -11.95
C ASP A 295 0.47 -12.80 -12.20
N ILE A 296 0.41 -11.90 -11.22
CA ILE A 296 -0.34 -10.66 -11.34
C ILE A 296 0.57 -9.56 -11.92
N LEU A 297 0.07 -8.87 -12.94
CA LEU A 297 0.74 -7.70 -13.50
C LEU A 297 -0.18 -6.49 -13.38
N VAL A 298 0.15 -5.57 -12.47
CA VAL A 298 -0.56 -4.29 -12.32
C VAL A 298 0.33 -3.15 -12.79
N HIS A 299 -0.10 -2.44 -13.83
CA HIS A 299 0.71 -1.36 -14.39
C HIS A 299 -0.04 -0.20 -15.02
N ASP A 300 0.63 0.94 -15.16
CA ASP A 300 0.04 2.18 -15.69
C ASP A 300 -1.21 2.64 -14.91
N ASN A 301 -1.28 2.33 -13.62
CA ASN A 301 -2.36 2.78 -12.76
C ASN A 301 -2.08 4.19 -12.21
N TYR A 302 -3.11 4.91 -11.77
CA TYR A 302 -2.97 6.31 -11.39
C TYR A 302 -2.73 6.57 -9.91
N LEU A 303 -3.39 5.82 -9.01
CA LEU A 303 -3.31 6.07 -7.57
C LEU A 303 -2.88 4.88 -6.72
N THR A 304 -3.33 3.66 -7.01
CA THR A 304 -2.82 2.47 -6.29
C THR A 304 -2.67 1.28 -7.21
N GLY A 305 -1.55 0.55 -7.08
CA GLY A 305 -1.38 -0.74 -7.74
C GLY A 305 -2.14 -1.82 -6.96
N MET A 306 -1.80 -1.99 -5.70
CA MET A 306 -2.54 -2.82 -4.75
C MET A 306 -2.64 -2.13 -3.38
N LYS A 307 -3.82 -2.16 -2.78
CA LYS A 307 -4.06 -1.69 -1.41
C LYS A 307 -4.76 -2.77 -0.61
N ILE A 308 -4.22 -3.08 0.57
CA ILE A 308 -4.81 -4.02 1.50
C ILE A 308 -5.13 -3.28 2.80
N MET A 309 -6.36 -3.44 3.29
CA MET A 309 -6.88 -2.79 4.49
C MET A 309 -7.55 -3.81 5.41
N SER A 310 -7.21 -3.84 6.70
CA SER A 310 -7.96 -4.61 7.73
C SER A 310 -8.17 -6.10 7.38
N LEU A 311 -7.20 -6.94 7.71
CA LEU A 311 -7.27 -8.37 7.41
C LEU A 311 -7.70 -9.21 8.61
N LYS A 312 -8.35 -10.35 8.34
CA LYS A 312 -8.47 -11.47 9.28
C LYS A 312 -7.92 -12.80 8.77
N SER A 313 -7.28 -12.76 7.60
CA SER A 313 -6.82 -13.94 6.86
C SER A 313 -5.52 -13.67 6.12
N GLU A 314 -4.87 -14.75 5.68
CA GLU A 314 -3.58 -14.72 5.01
C GLU A 314 -3.68 -14.18 3.57
N VAL A 315 -2.69 -13.41 3.14
CA VAL A 315 -2.49 -12.98 1.75
C VAL A 315 -1.22 -13.65 1.27
N ARG A 316 -1.25 -14.26 0.08
CA ARG A 316 -0.05 -14.77 -0.58
C ARG A 316 0.07 -14.13 -1.94
N ILE A 317 1.24 -13.61 -2.25
CA ILE A 317 1.55 -13.00 -3.55
C ILE A 317 2.78 -13.70 -4.11
N ARG A 318 2.66 -14.24 -5.33
CA ARG A 318 3.73 -14.98 -6.03
C ARG A 318 3.89 -14.45 -7.45
N ASN A 319 5.14 -14.33 -7.90
CA ASN A 319 5.48 -13.92 -9.26
C ASN A 319 4.65 -12.72 -9.77
N SER A 320 4.52 -11.70 -8.95
CA SER A 320 3.61 -10.59 -9.23
C SER A 320 4.34 -9.27 -9.19
N SER A 321 3.97 -8.40 -10.14
CA SER A 321 4.52 -7.06 -10.27
C SER A 321 3.41 -6.04 -10.07
N PHE A 322 3.58 -5.21 -9.04
CA PHE A 322 2.75 -4.04 -8.80
C PHE A 322 3.60 -2.84 -9.14
N THR A 323 3.50 -2.42 -10.38
CA THR A 323 4.12 -1.17 -10.74
C THR A 323 3.34 -0.03 -10.10
N THR A 324 4.15 0.97 -9.91
CA THR A 324 3.94 2.28 -9.38
C THR A 324 2.76 2.97 -10.02
N THR A 325 2.22 3.94 -9.31
CA THR A 325 1.17 4.77 -9.88
C THR A 325 1.61 6.21 -9.95
N SER A 326 1.12 6.95 -10.93
CA SER A 326 1.56 8.32 -11.19
C SER A 326 1.43 9.26 -9.98
N LEU A 327 0.57 8.95 -9.01
CA LEU A 327 0.30 9.78 -7.83
C LEU A 327 0.20 9.05 -6.49
N GLY A 328 0.40 7.73 -6.44
CA GLY A 328 0.30 6.97 -5.19
C GLY A 328 1.09 5.67 -5.22
N ASP A 329 0.81 4.78 -4.26
CA ASP A 329 1.69 3.67 -3.96
C ASP A 329 1.49 2.48 -4.92
N GLY A 330 2.60 1.83 -5.31
CA GLY A 330 2.54 0.57 -6.06
C GLY A 330 1.86 -0.52 -5.23
N PHE A 331 2.27 -0.67 -3.97
CA PHE A 331 1.64 -1.56 -3.00
C PHE A 331 1.56 -0.88 -1.63
N SER A 332 0.37 -0.85 -1.03
CA SER A 332 0.14 -0.28 0.30
C SER A 332 -0.59 -1.28 1.19
N PHE A 333 -0.16 -1.38 2.43
CA PHE A 333 -0.79 -2.23 3.43
C PHE A 333 -1.04 -1.44 4.72
N GLU A 334 -2.30 -1.41 5.13
CA GLU A 334 -2.80 -0.76 6.34
C GLU A 334 -3.60 -1.81 7.12
N ASP A 335 -3.21 -2.16 8.34
CA ASP A 335 -3.96 -3.14 9.13
C ASP A 335 -4.01 -2.77 10.59
N GLU A 336 -5.06 -3.27 11.25
CA GLU A 336 -5.29 -3.07 12.68
C GLU A 336 -5.00 -4.36 13.48
N THR A 337 -4.95 -5.58 12.90
CA THR A 337 -5.00 -6.80 13.75
C THR A 337 -4.35 -8.14 13.31
N VAL A 338 -3.88 -8.42 12.08
CA VAL A 338 -3.64 -9.84 11.66
C VAL A 338 -2.37 -10.12 10.81
N PRO A 339 -1.70 -11.28 11.01
CA PRO A 339 -0.48 -11.66 10.29
C PRO A 339 -0.71 -11.98 8.81
N ILE A 340 0.34 -11.77 8.02
CA ILE A 340 0.37 -12.22 6.63
C ILE A 340 1.63 -13.07 6.39
N ASP A 341 1.45 -14.25 5.83
CA ASP A 341 2.51 -15.20 5.46
C ASP A 341 2.46 -15.33 3.95
N PHE A 342 3.57 -15.11 3.27
CA PHE A 342 3.72 -15.41 1.86
C PHE A 342 4.96 -16.26 1.66
N CYS A 343 4.92 -17.54 2.06
CA CYS A 343 5.39 -18.72 1.32
C CYS A 343 6.42 -19.61 2.04
N THR A 344 6.08 -20.91 2.12
CA THR A 344 7.02 -22.04 1.92
C THR A 344 6.36 -23.20 1.16
N TRP A 345 7.16 -23.95 0.39
CA TRP A 345 6.90 -25.36 0.05
C TRP A 345 8.22 -26.14 0.27
N GLY A 346 8.17 -27.18 1.11
CA GLY A 346 9.27 -28.13 1.36
C GLY A 346 9.09 -28.82 2.72
N GLN A 347 8.89 -30.15 2.72
CA GLN A 347 8.30 -30.92 3.81
C GLN A 347 9.14 -31.11 5.10
N ASN A 348 8.40 -31.45 6.16
CA ASN A 348 8.77 -31.96 7.51
C ASN A 348 9.10 -30.94 8.61
N SER A 349 8.01 -30.39 9.16
CA SER A 349 7.71 -30.14 10.59
C SER A 349 8.75 -29.39 11.44
N THR A 350 8.56 -28.08 11.58
CA THR A 350 8.34 -27.34 12.85
C THR A 350 8.00 -25.88 12.50
N LEU A 351 6.96 -25.33 13.16
CA LEU A 351 6.19 -24.15 12.76
C LEU A 351 7.02 -22.86 12.57
N VAL A 352 7.05 -22.35 11.34
CA VAL A 352 7.52 -21.03 10.89
C VAL A 352 6.67 -20.71 9.63
N TYR A 353 6.48 -19.47 9.14
CA TYR A 353 6.97 -19.01 7.83
C TYR A 353 6.16 -17.78 7.34
N PRO A 354 6.68 -16.98 6.36
CA PRO A 354 6.36 -15.53 6.33
C PRO A 354 6.22 -14.88 4.90
N LEU A 355 5.80 -13.60 4.75
CA LEU A 355 5.63 -12.80 3.47
C LEU A 355 6.78 -12.93 2.40
N MET A 356 6.50 -13.01 1.09
CA MET A 356 7.48 -13.04 -0.05
C MET A 356 6.98 -12.16 -1.20
N PHE A 357 7.87 -11.38 -1.83
CA PHE A 357 7.66 -10.82 -3.17
C PHE A 357 8.75 -11.35 -4.08
N SER A 358 8.42 -12.22 -5.05
CA SER A 358 9.36 -12.59 -6.12
C SER A 358 9.05 -11.79 -7.39
N ALA A 359 9.94 -10.89 -7.79
CA ALA A 359 10.01 -10.39 -9.17
C ALA A 359 11.20 -11.08 -9.84
N SER A 360 10.95 -12.23 -10.47
CA SER A 360 11.94 -12.93 -11.29
C SER A 360 11.80 -12.45 -12.72
N SER A 361 12.85 -11.85 -13.29
CA SER A 361 13.02 -11.89 -14.74
C SER A 361 13.64 -13.25 -15.06
N ASP A 362 12.97 -14.04 -15.88
CA ASP A 362 13.61 -15.18 -16.53
C ASP A 362 14.85 -14.68 -17.28
N GLY A 363 15.93 -15.46 -17.19
CA GLY A 363 17.22 -15.13 -17.77
C GLY A 363 17.16 -14.84 -19.27
N ASN A 364 18.15 -14.05 -19.69
CA ASN A 364 18.40 -13.48 -21.01
C ASN A 364 17.72 -12.13 -21.29
N ASP A 365 18.53 -11.08 -21.15
CA ASP A 365 18.41 -9.75 -21.76
C ASP A 365 17.02 -9.12 -21.81
N GLY A 366 16.73 -8.20 -20.87
CA GLY A 366 15.52 -7.39 -20.97
C GLY A 366 15.31 -6.43 -19.82
N TYR A 367 16.01 -5.30 -19.87
CA TYR A 367 15.79 -4.10 -19.07
C TYR A 367 14.33 -3.88 -18.59
N CYS A 368 14.06 -3.99 -17.28
CA CYS A 368 12.99 -3.18 -16.67
C CYS A 368 13.47 -1.74 -16.61
N SER A 369 13.49 -1.05 -17.76
CA SER A 369 13.90 0.35 -17.86
C SER A 369 12.74 1.26 -18.22
N LYS A 370 12.60 2.30 -17.39
CA LYS A 370 11.82 3.55 -17.50
C LYS A 370 10.38 3.53 -16.97
N PRO A 371 9.96 4.64 -16.33
CA PRO A 371 10.41 5.20 -15.06
C PRO A 371 9.30 5.07 -14.01
N VAL A 372 9.51 5.65 -12.82
CA VAL A 372 8.47 6.12 -11.87
C VAL A 372 7.98 5.06 -10.85
N TRP A 373 8.23 5.25 -9.54
CA TRP A 373 7.42 5.45 -8.29
C TRP A 373 6.66 4.37 -7.48
N GLY A 374 7.29 3.31 -6.98
CA GLY A 374 6.67 2.36 -6.03
C GLY A 374 7.13 2.68 -4.62
N PHE A 375 6.64 1.97 -3.61
CA PHE A 375 7.07 2.06 -2.22
C PHE A 375 6.18 1.09 -1.44
N LEU A 376 6.75 0.31 -0.53
CA LEU A 376 5.98 -0.47 0.44
C LEU A 376 5.77 0.39 1.69
N LEU A 377 4.52 0.61 2.11
CA LEU A 377 4.16 1.26 3.38
C LEU A 377 3.49 0.23 4.31
N LEU A 378 4.00 0.09 5.53
CA LEU A 378 3.38 -0.69 6.61
C LEU A 378 3.07 0.24 7.78
N ILE A 379 1.79 0.33 8.17
CA ILE A 379 1.31 1.07 9.34
C ILE A 379 0.63 0.04 10.25
N THR A 380 1.22 -0.19 11.44
CA THR A 380 0.66 -0.96 12.57
C THR A 380 0.36 -2.45 12.36
N ALA A 381 1.40 -3.28 12.18
CA ALA A 381 1.28 -4.74 12.31
C ALA A 381 1.82 -5.22 13.66
N THR A 382 1.11 -6.16 14.31
CA THR A 382 1.47 -6.78 15.60
C THR A 382 2.09 -8.18 15.46
N ARG A 383 2.55 -8.60 14.27
CA ARG A 383 3.15 -9.93 13.98
C ARG A 383 4.12 -9.90 12.78
N SER A 384 4.73 -11.05 12.45
CA SER A 384 5.87 -11.15 11.55
C SER A 384 5.62 -10.74 10.09
N VAL A 385 6.60 -10.08 9.47
CA VAL A 385 6.66 -9.72 8.05
C VAL A 385 7.94 -10.33 7.47
N LEU A 386 7.87 -11.08 6.37
CA LEU A 386 9.04 -11.43 5.55
C LEU A 386 9.02 -10.67 4.23
N LEU A 387 10.17 -10.39 3.67
CA LEU A 387 10.34 -9.92 2.31
C LEU A 387 11.48 -10.73 1.72
N SER A 388 11.20 -11.67 0.82
CA SER A 388 12.24 -12.50 0.22
C SER A 388 12.23 -12.40 -1.30
N ASN A 389 13.41 -12.30 -1.91
CA ASN A 389 13.63 -12.21 -3.36
C ASN A 389 12.97 -10.98 -4.02
N CYS A 390 12.90 -9.88 -3.26
CA CYS A 390 12.18 -8.67 -3.65
C CYS A 390 13.11 -7.66 -4.32
N THR A 391 12.66 -7.00 -5.39
CA THR A 391 13.38 -5.87 -6.00
C THR A 391 12.53 -4.60 -5.96
N PHE A 392 13.03 -3.57 -5.29
CA PHE A 392 12.43 -2.24 -5.17
C PHE A 392 13.29 -1.24 -5.95
N LEU A 393 12.86 -0.94 -7.18
CA LEU A 393 13.63 -0.15 -8.13
C LEU A 393 12.84 1.12 -8.53
N HIS A 394 13.55 2.25 -8.69
CA HIS A 394 12.99 3.48 -9.28
C HIS A 394 11.79 4.10 -8.54
N ASN A 395 11.73 3.85 -7.24
CA ASN A 395 10.67 4.37 -6.40
C ASN A 395 10.75 5.90 -6.23
N GLY A 396 9.60 6.55 -6.09
CA GLY A 396 9.47 8.01 -5.97
C GLY A 396 9.56 8.48 -4.52
N LYS A 397 9.54 7.49 -3.62
CA LYS A 397 9.83 7.60 -2.21
C LYS A 397 10.98 6.63 -1.90
N SER A 398 10.96 5.99 -0.73
CA SER A 398 11.93 4.96 -0.38
C SER A 398 11.66 3.64 -1.13
N GLY A 399 12.55 2.66 -1.06
CA GLY A 399 12.24 1.31 -1.54
C GLY A 399 11.23 0.61 -0.63
N VAL A 400 11.57 0.55 0.66
CA VAL A 400 10.75 -0.02 1.73
C VAL A 400 10.56 1.04 2.82
N ASN A 401 9.34 1.19 3.34
CA ASN A 401 9.05 2.03 4.49
C ASN A 401 8.08 1.41 5.47
N ILE A 402 8.47 1.43 6.74
CA ILE A 402 7.78 0.71 7.80
C ILE A 402 7.68 1.65 8.98
N GLU A 403 6.45 1.91 9.43
CA GLU A 403 6.17 2.84 10.52
C GLU A 403 5.35 2.17 11.62
N ASN A 404 5.80 2.35 12.87
CA ASN A 404 5.12 1.87 14.08
C ASN A 404 4.81 0.37 14.04
N PHE A 405 5.82 -0.43 13.68
CA PHE A 405 5.70 -1.88 13.56
C PHE A 405 6.09 -2.59 14.86
N ALA A 406 5.27 -3.52 15.33
CA ALA A 406 5.57 -4.36 16.48
C ALA A 406 5.56 -5.85 16.10
N GLY A 407 6.71 -6.51 16.07
CA GLY A 407 6.78 -7.91 15.66
C GLY A 407 8.15 -8.35 15.17
N HIS A 408 8.17 -9.31 14.25
CA HIS A 408 9.39 -9.81 13.62
C HIS A 408 9.40 -9.49 12.13
N LEU A 409 10.22 -8.52 11.74
CA LEU A 409 10.46 -8.18 10.34
C LEU A 409 11.71 -8.91 9.84
N GLN A 410 11.58 -9.63 8.74
CA GLN A 410 12.66 -10.33 8.06
C GLN A 410 12.73 -9.87 6.61
N MET A 411 13.92 -9.64 6.08
CA MET A 411 14.12 -9.36 4.66
C MET A 411 15.37 -10.10 4.17
N THR A 412 15.22 -10.86 3.09
CA THR A 412 16.25 -11.76 2.57
C THR A 412 16.41 -11.62 1.06
N ASN A 413 17.64 -11.68 0.56
CA ASN A 413 17.97 -11.70 -0.88
C ASN A 413 17.21 -10.62 -1.67
N SER A 414 17.26 -9.37 -1.20
CA SER A 414 16.42 -8.29 -1.71
C SER A 414 17.23 -7.06 -2.08
N LYS A 415 16.75 -6.34 -3.11
CA LYS A 415 17.46 -5.21 -3.71
C LYS A 415 16.64 -3.92 -3.63
N MET A 416 17.26 -2.83 -3.20
CA MET A 416 16.68 -1.48 -3.18
C MET A 416 17.59 -0.57 -3.99
N ASN A 417 17.18 -0.24 -5.21
CA ASN A 417 18.03 0.46 -6.17
C ASN A 417 17.34 1.69 -6.78
N GLN A 418 18.07 2.80 -6.92
CA GLN A 418 17.59 4.00 -7.64
C GLN A 418 16.26 4.57 -7.11
N ASN A 419 16.01 4.47 -5.81
CA ASN A 419 14.84 5.07 -5.17
C ASN A 419 15.08 6.55 -4.88
N ALA A 420 14.05 7.39 -4.93
CA ALA A 420 14.19 8.85 -4.83
C ALA A 420 14.51 9.31 -3.41
N LEU A 421 14.06 8.57 -2.39
CA LEU A 421 14.39 8.78 -0.98
C LEU A 421 15.33 7.67 -0.52
N ASP A 422 14.97 6.94 0.54
CA ASP A 422 15.84 5.94 1.15
C ASP A 422 15.78 4.59 0.43
N GLY A 423 16.77 3.73 0.60
CA GLY A 423 16.62 2.33 0.22
C GLY A 423 15.58 1.64 1.11
N VAL A 424 15.83 1.67 2.42
CA VAL A 424 14.98 1.08 3.46
C VAL A 424 14.81 2.08 4.60
N ASN A 425 13.58 2.38 4.97
CA ASN A 425 13.23 3.29 6.06
C ASN A 425 12.34 2.59 7.08
N ILE A 426 12.83 2.44 8.31
CA ILE A 426 12.09 1.79 9.39
C ILE A 426 12.05 2.72 10.59
N LYS A 427 10.84 3.08 11.01
CA LYS A 427 10.57 3.99 12.11
C LYS A 427 9.64 3.36 13.13
N GLY A 428 10.00 3.42 14.42
CA GLY A 428 9.13 2.95 15.49
C GLY A 428 8.98 1.43 15.53
N LEU A 429 10.05 0.68 15.23
CA LEU A 429 10.05 -0.78 15.30
C LEU A 429 10.18 -1.26 16.76
N ILE A 430 9.34 -2.21 17.16
CA ILE A 430 9.44 -2.93 18.44
C ILE A 430 9.49 -4.43 18.15
N GLY A 431 10.60 -5.09 18.46
CA GLY A 431 10.73 -6.55 18.33
C GLY A 431 11.99 -6.98 17.60
N LYS A 432 11.86 -7.84 16.59
CA LYS A 432 13.00 -8.47 15.90
C LYS A 432 13.08 -7.96 14.46
N LEU A 433 14.27 -7.56 14.03
CA LEU A 433 14.59 -7.17 12.66
C LEU A 433 15.75 -8.01 12.14
N GLU A 434 15.54 -8.75 11.06
CA GLU A 434 16.56 -9.57 10.40
C GLU A 434 16.67 -9.17 8.93
N LEU A 435 17.80 -8.58 8.57
CA LEU A 435 18.10 -8.11 7.23
C LEU A 435 19.29 -8.91 6.70
N ASN A 436 19.07 -9.81 5.75
CA ASN A 436 20.11 -10.68 5.22
C ASN A 436 20.19 -10.60 3.69
N ASP A 437 21.39 -10.70 3.13
CA ASP A 437 21.60 -10.72 1.67
C ASP A 437 20.93 -9.52 0.96
N LEU A 438 21.26 -8.31 1.42
CA LEU A 438 20.66 -7.07 0.90
C LEU A 438 21.60 -6.28 -0.01
N ASP A 439 21.06 -5.76 -1.11
CA ASP A 439 21.76 -4.82 -2.01
C ASP A 439 21.03 -3.47 -2.05
N VAL A 440 21.52 -2.47 -1.30
CA VAL A 440 20.89 -1.16 -1.14
C VAL A 440 21.76 -0.08 -1.79
N VAL A 441 21.45 0.24 -3.05
CA VAL A 441 22.36 0.97 -3.93
C VAL A 441 21.72 2.15 -4.66
N ASN A 442 22.48 3.20 -4.92
CA ASN A 442 22.07 4.34 -5.74
C ASN A 442 20.78 5.07 -5.27
N ASN A 443 20.47 5.10 -3.97
CA ASN A 443 19.27 5.76 -3.47
C ASN A 443 19.49 7.27 -3.26
N GLY A 444 18.42 8.03 -3.44
CA GLY A 444 18.41 9.50 -3.50
C GLY A 444 18.57 10.19 -2.14
N GLN A 445 18.46 9.45 -1.05
CA GLN A 445 18.78 9.87 0.32
C GLN A 445 19.65 8.80 1.01
N LEU A 446 19.17 8.20 2.10
CA LEU A 446 19.92 7.25 2.92
C LEU A 446 19.86 5.84 2.30
N GLY A 447 20.86 4.99 2.57
CA GLY A 447 20.74 3.57 2.22
C GLY A 447 19.70 2.87 3.10
N LEU A 448 20.06 2.68 4.37
CA LEU A 448 19.21 2.07 5.40
C LEU A 448 19.07 3.03 6.58
N VAL A 449 17.83 3.39 6.95
CA VAL A 449 17.54 4.18 8.14
C VAL A 449 16.66 3.43 9.13
N LEU A 450 17.11 3.40 10.38
CA LEU A 450 16.41 2.79 11.52
C LEU A 450 16.23 3.88 12.61
N GLU A 451 15.00 4.35 12.79
CA GLU A 451 14.62 5.35 13.80
C GLU A 451 13.74 4.71 14.88
N LYS A 452 13.95 5.02 16.16
CA LYS A 452 13.02 4.59 17.25
C LYS A 452 12.83 3.08 17.28
N VAL A 453 13.93 2.35 17.06
CA VAL A 453 13.93 0.89 17.00
C VAL A 453 14.29 0.28 18.35
N SER A 454 13.55 -0.74 18.76
CA SER A 454 13.76 -1.46 20.02
C SER A 454 13.69 -2.97 19.83
N GLY A 455 14.56 -3.70 20.52
CA GLY A 455 14.62 -5.17 20.48
C GLY A 455 15.87 -5.71 19.80
N LYS A 456 15.77 -6.76 18.99
CA LYS A 456 16.93 -7.45 18.38
C LYS A 456 17.02 -7.15 16.88
N ILE A 457 18.08 -6.46 16.48
CA ILE A 457 18.35 -6.06 15.10
C ILE A 457 19.60 -6.78 14.61
N VAL A 458 19.47 -7.50 13.50
CA VAL A 458 20.56 -8.25 12.87
C VAL A 458 20.61 -7.90 11.39
N LEU A 459 21.75 -7.41 10.94
CA LEU A 459 22.09 -7.21 9.53
C LEU A 459 23.23 -8.18 9.20
N GLU A 460 23.06 -9.02 8.18
CA GLU A 460 24.09 -9.94 7.71
C GLU A 460 24.20 -9.89 6.18
N SER A 461 25.41 -10.07 5.65
CA SER A 461 25.68 -10.19 4.21
C SER A 461 25.04 -9.07 3.37
N PHE A 462 25.44 -7.82 3.58
CA PHE A 462 24.81 -6.68 2.91
C PHE A 462 25.80 -5.82 2.13
N ASN A 463 25.34 -5.21 1.04
CA ASN A 463 26.04 -4.20 0.27
C ASN A 463 25.24 -2.90 0.25
N ILE A 464 25.82 -1.82 0.76
CA ILE A 464 25.18 -0.51 0.84
C ILE A 464 26.10 0.52 0.22
N SER A 465 25.78 0.98 -0.99
CA SER A 465 26.69 1.85 -1.73
C SER A 465 26.03 2.89 -2.62
N HIS A 466 26.77 3.95 -2.95
CA HIS A 466 26.34 4.99 -3.89
C HIS A 466 25.06 5.73 -3.46
N ASN A 467 24.73 5.77 -2.17
CA ASN A 467 23.58 6.53 -1.68
C ASN A 467 23.97 8.01 -1.49
N LYS A 468 23.02 8.93 -1.73
CA LYS A 468 23.30 10.39 -1.70
C LYS A 468 23.50 10.98 -0.30
N GLN A 469 23.16 10.24 0.75
CA GLN A 469 23.43 10.58 2.16
C GLN A 469 24.18 9.43 2.85
N ASP A 470 23.91 9.17 4.13
CA ASP A 470 24.54 8.11 4.92
C ASP A 470 24.21 6.73 4.31
N GLY A 471 25.18 5.81 4.34
CA GLY A 471 24.93 4.41 3.97
C GLY A 471 23.95 3.76 4.96
N VAL A 472 24.31 3.72 6.23
CA VAL A 472 23.47 3.21 7.32
C VAL A 472 23.31 4.28 8.39
N LYS A 473 22.07 4.53 8.82
CA LYS A 473 21.75 5.46 9.90
C LYS A 473 20.84 4.81 10.93
N VAL A 474 21.35 4.58 12.13
CA VAL A 474 20.56 4.07 13.27
C VAL A 474 20.50 5.13 14.34
N TYR A 475 19.30 5.55 14.76
CA TYR A 475 19.19 6.57 15.79
C TYR A 475 17.97 6.43 16.68
N GLN A 476 18.14 6.81 17.96
CA GLN A 476 17.12 6.73 19.01
C GLN A 476 16.59 5.30 19.17
N GLY A 477 17.18 4.47 20.02
CA GLY A 477 16.76 3.08 20.15
C GLY A 477 17.34 2.36 21.35
N THR A 478 16.86 1.14 21.59
CA THR A 478 17.28 0.26 22.70
C THR A 478 17.42 -1.19 22.25
N GLY A 479 18.24 -1.98 22.96
CA GLY A 479 18.39 -3.42 22.71
C GLY A 479 19.64 -3.82 21.93
N PHE A 480 19.55 -4.88 21.13
CA PHE A 480 20.71 -5.51 20.50
C PHE A 480 20.84 -5.13 19.03
N LEU A 481 22.01 -4.65 18.62
CA LEU A 481 22.32 -4.36 17.22
C LEU A 481 23.57 -5.13 16.78
N MET A 482 23.39 -5.98 15.78
CA MET A 482 24.48 -6.76 15.18
C MET A 482 24.54 -6.51 13.69
N MET A 483 25.74 -6.22 13.18
CA MET A 483 26.01 -6.13 11.74
C MET A 483 27.19 -7.02 11.39
N LYS A 484 27.04 -7.88 10.38
CA LYS A 484 28.03 -8.88 9.99
C LYS A 484 28.25 -8.94 8.49
N LYS A 485 29.50 -9.16 8.07
CA LYS A 485 29.86 -9.46 6.67
C LYS A 485 29.32 -8.44 5.65
N GLY A 486 29.37 -7.15 6.00
CA GLY A 486 28.80 -6.08 5.18
C GLY A 486 29.86 -5.23 4.46
N ALA A 487 29.51 -4.71 3.28
CA ALA A 487 30.26 -3.68 2.56
C ALA A 487 29.47 -2.38 2.51
N ILE A 488 30.05 -1.29 3.01
CA ILE A 488 29.44 0.05 3.02
C ILE A 488 30.39 1.02 2.34
N LYS A 489 30.10 1.39 1.10
CA LYS A 489 31.07 2.15 0.30
C LYS A 489 30.49 3.23 -0.58
N GLU A 490 31.31 4.23 -0.88
CA GLU A 490 30.99 5.24 -1.91
C GLU A 490 29.67 5.99 -1.62
N ASN A 491 29.28 6.13 -0.34
CA ASN A 491 28.14 6.94 0.06
C ASN A 491 28.56 8.41 0.23
N ASN A 492 27.66 9.33 -0.10
CA ASN A 492 27.96 10.76 -0.18
C ASN A 492 27.88 11.50 1.18
N ALA A 493 27.67 10.78 2.27
CA ALA A 493 27.89 11.26 3.64
C ALA A 493 28.64 10.21 4.47
N GLN A 494 28.12 9.84 5.65
CA GLN A 494 28.73 8.83 6.52
C GLN A 494 28.62 7.43 5.90
N GLY A 495 29.58 6.55 6.19
CA GLY A 495 29.38 5.12 5.92
C GLY A 495 28.27 4.58 6.83
N ILE A 496 28.54 4.57 8.13
CA ILE A 496 27.61 4.16 9.18
C ILE A 496 27.55 5.25 10.25
N TYR A 497 26.35 5.71 10.58
CA TYR A 497 26.07 6.58 11.71
C TYR A 497 25.15 5.87 12.71
N ILE A 498 25.58 5.76 13.96
CA ILE A 498 24.80 5.19 15.06
C ILE A 498 24.75 6.19 16.21
N GLY A 499 23.56 6.66 16.56
CA GLY A 499 23.38 7.78 17.48
C GLY A 499 22.31 7.59 18.55
N SER A 500 22.52 8.13 19.75
CA SER A 500 21.49 8.21 20.81
C SER A 500 20.86 6.86 21.17
N LEU A 501 21.70 5.82 21.28
CA LEU A 501 21.29 4.48 21.67
C LEU A 501 21.49 4.26 23.19
N ARG A 502 20.52 3.62 23.85
CA ARG A 502 20.58 3.28 25.28
C ARG A 502 20.44 1.77 25.49
N GLU A 503 21.16 1.22 26.46
CA GLU A 503 21.11 -0.22 26.80
C GLU A 503 21.51 -1.11 25.61
N VAL A 504 22.47 -0.65 24.79
CA VAL A 504 22.79 -1.31 23.53
C VAL A 504 24.04 -2.18 23.59
N GLN A 505 23.84 -3.48 23.33
CA GLN A 505 24.92 -4.36 22.89
C GLN A 505 25.09 -4.17 21.38
N LEU A 506 26.15 -3.47 20.98
CA LEU A 506 26.52 -3.22 19.60
C LEU A 506 27.66 -4.15 19.19
N ASN A 507 27.42 -5.01 18.20
CA ASN A 507 28.44 -5.91 17.67
C ASN A 507 28.58 -5.75 16.16
N LEU A 508 29.71 -5.20 15.73
CA LEU A 508 30.06 -5.05 14.31
C LEU A 508 31.19 -6.04 13.99
N THR A 509 30.94 -6.98 13.08
CA THR A 509 31.90 -8.03 12.73
C THR A 509 32.15 -8.10 11.22
N SER A 510 33.41 -8.19 10.79
CA SER A 510 33.78 -8.41 9.38
C SER A 510 33.16 -7.38 8.43
N LEU A 511 33.22 -6.09 8.79
CA LEU A 511 32.68 -5.01 7.97
C LEU A 511 33.78 -4.32 7.15
N LYS A 512 33.47 -3.97 5.90
CA LYS A 512 34.32 -3.17 5.01
C LYS A 512 33.66 -1.84 4.73
N ILE A 513 34.22 -0.75 5.27
CA ILE A 513 33.66 0.59 5.17
C ILE A 513 34.65 1.50 4.43
N SER A 514 34.35 1.88 3.19
CA SER A 514 35.35 2.57 2.37
C SER A 514 34.83 3.65 1.43
N MET A 515 35.68 4.62 1.11
CA MET A 515 35.39 5.63 0.08
C MET A 515 34.11 6.45 0.35
N ASN A 516 33.68 6.58 1.61
CA ASN A 516 32.57 7.46 1.96
C ASN A 516 33.04 8.92 2.06
N LYS A 517 32.15 9.88 1.75
CA LYS A 517 32.49 11.31 1.69
C LYS A 517 32.59 12.00 3.04
N GLU A 518 32.21 11.34 4.12
CA GLU A 518 32.50 11.78 5.49
C GLU A 518 33.30 10.71 6.26
N THR A 519 32.92 10.43 7.51
CA THR A 519 33.55 9.41 8.35
C THR A 519 33.04 8.02 7.96
N GLY A 520 33.90 7.00 8.09
CA GLY A 520 33.52 5.61 7.85
C GLY A 520 32.46 5.14 8.84
N LEU A 521 32.80 5.11 10.14
CA LEU A 521 31.91 4.71 11.22
C LEU A 521 31.82 5.83 12.28
N THR A 522 30.62 6.33 12.57
CA THR A 522 30.37 7.30 13.64
C THR A 522 29.45 6.70 14.71
N LEU A 523 29.91 6.69 15.96
CA LEU A 523 29.11 6.34 17.14
C LEU A 523 28.95 7.59 18.04
N GLU A 524 27.73 8.03 18.26
CA GLU A 524 27.41 9.22 19.06
C GLU A 524 26.42 8.91 20.20
N LYS A 525 26.67 9.41 21.41
CA LYS A 525 25.72 9.38 22.54
C LYS A 525 25.19 7.97 22.86
N THR A 526 26.06 6.97 22.83
CA THR A 526 25.71 5.60 23.21
C THR A 526 25.96 5.36 24.70
N SER A 527 25.06 4.66 25.38
CA SER A 527 25.14 4.46 26.84
C SER A 527 24.58 3.12 27.32
N ASN A 528 25.01 2.71 28.53
CA ASN A 528 24.52 1.54 29.27
C ASN A 528 24.65 0.19 28.53
N GLY A 529 25.68 0.02 27.70
CA GLY A 529 25.89 -1.21 26.94
C GLY A 529 27.36 -1.52 26.67
N LEU A 530 27.63 -2.30 25.63
CA LEU A 530 28.99 -2.68 25.19
C LEU A 530 29.08 -2.51 23.68
N ILE A 531 30.17 -1.90 23.21
CA ILE A 531 30.50 -1.77 21.80
C ILE A 531 31.64 -2.74 21.48
N MET A 532 31.42 -3.64 20.53
CA MET A 532 32.45 -4.57 20.04
C MET A 532 32.62 -4.38 18.53
N LEU A 533 33.85 -4.12 18.11
CA LEU A 533 34.28 -4.10 16.72
C LEU A 533 35.30 -5.21 16.50
N THR A 534 35.00 -6.15 15.61
CA THR A 534 35.87 -7.29 15.32
C THR A 534 36.04 -7.44 13.81
N ASP A 535 37.27 -7.47 13.31
CA ASP A 535 37.55 -7.56 11.87
C ASP A 535 36.87 -6.42 11.05
N VAL A 536 36.77 -5.21 11.63
CA VAL A 536 36.18 -4.03 10.98
C VAL A 536 37.28 -3.23 10.29
N THR A 537 37.08 -2.90 9.01
CA THR A 537 38.04 -2.15 8.19
C THR A 537 37.44 -0.84 7.71
N THR A 538 38.16 0.25 7.92
CA THR A 538 37.77 1.60 7.47
C THR A 538 38.87 2.18 6.59
N THR A 539 38.58 2.40 5.30
CA THR A 539 39.62 2.74 4.32
C THR A 539 39.20 3.84 3.35
N LEU A 540 40.07 4.82 3.11
CA LEU A 540 39.83 5.88 2.11
C LEU A 540 38.55 6.70 2.36
N ASN A 541 38.12 6.85 3.62
CA ASN A 541 37.02 7.76 3.95
C ASN A 541 37.54 9.21 3.99
N SER A 542 36.70 10.17 3.59
CA SER A 542 37.11 11.57 3.40
C SER A 542 37.19 12.37 4.71
N LYS A 543 36.85 11.75 5.84
CA LYS A 543 37.09 12.27 7.19
C LYS A 543 37.77 11.20 8.05
N TYR A 544 37.15 10.73 9.13
CA TYR A 544 37.75 9.75 10.04
C TYR A 544 37.48 8.32 9.59
N GLY A 545 38.31 7.37 10.02
CA GLY A 545 38.03 5.94 9.86
C GLY A 545 36.84 5.54 10.75
N ALA A 546 37.03 5.63 12.07
CA ALA A 546 35.99 5.45 13.07
C ALA A 546 36.03 6.57 14.12
N TYR A 547 34.87 7.14 14.44
CA TYR A 547 34.71 8.27 15.35
C TYR A 547 33.71 7.95 16.46
N PHE A 548 34.14 8.09 17.71
CA PHE A 548 33.36 7.81 18.91
C PHE A 548 33.22 9.12 19.67
N THR A 549 31.99 9.61 19.87
CA THR A 549 31.76 10.88 20.57
C THR A 549 30.64 10.81 21.59
N GLN A 550 30.91 11.32 22.79
CA GLN A 550 29.93 11.39 23.89
C GLN A 550 29.34 10.01 24.28
N CYS A 551 30.13 8.95 24.13
CA CYS A 551 29.74 7.58 24.43
C CYS A 551 30.20 7.20 25.86
N SER A 552 29.34 6.59 26.66
CA SER A 552 29.69 6.11 28.02
C SER A 552 29.87 4.60 28.10
N SER A 553 29.44 3.86 27.08
CA SER A 553 29.62 2.40 26.98
C SER A 553 31.10 2.04 26.77
N PRO A 554 31.61 0.97 27.40
CA PRO A 554 32.91 0.40 27.06
C PRO A 554 33.01 0.02 25.58
N VAL A 555 34.21 0.16 25.00
CA VAL A 555 34.52 -0.16 23.61
C VAL A 555 35.63 -1.22 23.57
N ALA A 556 35.40 -2.31 22.84
CA ALA A 556 36.39 -3.31 22.51
C ALA A 556 36.60 -3.35 20.98
N ILE A 557 37.85 -3.24 20.54
CA ILE A 557 38.25 -3.30 19.13
C ILE A 557 39.26 -4.42 18.98
N GLU A 558 39.01 -5.36 18.08
CA GLU A 558 39.83 -6.55 17.86
C GLU A 558 40.06 -6.77 16.37
N ARG A 559 41.30 -7.06 15.95
CA ARG A 559 41.67 -7.37 14.55
C ARG A 559 41.13 -6.38 13.52
N SER A 560 40.99 -5.11 13.91
CA SER A 560 40.34 -4.08 13.10
C SER A 560 41.35 -3.08 12.56
N SER A 561 41.02 -2.42 11.45
CA SER A 561 41.93 -1.46 10.83
C SER A 561 41.29 -0.17 10.34
N ALA A 562 42.06 0.91 10.38
CA ALA A 562 41.67 2.22 9.91
C ALA A 562 42.80 2.84 9.08
N ASN A 563 42.74 2.72 7.75
CA ASN A 563 43.86 3.01 6.87
C ASN A 563 43.52 4.06 5.80
N ALA A 564 44.47 4.91 5.45
CA ALA A 564 44.35 5.86 4.34
C ALA A 564 43.12 6.80 4.42
N ASN A 565 42.63 7.14 5.63
CA ASN A 565 41.54 8.10 5.79
C ASN A 565 42.08 9.54 5.79
N SER A 566 41.25 10.51 5.38
CA SER A 566 41.70 11.92 5.25
C SER A 566 41.79 12.68 6.58
N GLY A 567 41.31 12.09 7.68
CA GLY A 567 41.53 12.58 9.05
C GLY A 567 42.21 11.52 9.91
N HIS A 568 41.85 11.44 11.19
CA HIS A 568 42.26 10.34 12.07
C HIS A 568 41.73 8.95 11.65
N GLY A 569 42.49 7.89 11.98
CA GLY A 569 42.06 6.50 11.84
C GLY A 569 40.95 6.16 12.84
N PHE A 570 41.31 5.89 14.09
CA PHE A 570 40.37 5.79 15.21
C PHE A 570 40.39 7.08 16.03
N TYR A 571 39.23 7.69 16.27
CA TYR A 571 39.12 8.93 17.03
C TYR A 571 38.07 8.81 18.15
N PHE A 572 38.52 8.96 19.39
CA PHE A 572 37.68 9.01 20.58
C PHE A 572 37.61 10.43 21.12
N GLN A 573 36.40 10.98 21.26
CA GLN A 573 36.15 12.29 21.85
C GLN A 573 35.11 12.18 22.97
N ARG A 574 35.42 12.62 24.19
CA ARG A 574 34.50 12.53 25.35
C ARG A 574 33.94 11.11 25.55
N GLN A 575 34.80 10.11 25.45
CA GLN A 575 34.44 8.69 25.58
C GLN A 575 34.53 8.26 27.05
N GLY A 576 33.43 8.25 27.81
CA GLY A 576 33.43 7.94 29.25
C GLY A 576 33.79 6.49 29.63
N GLY A 577 33.49 5.54 28.75
CA GLY A 577 33.73 4.10 28.99
C GLY A 577 35.18 3.69 28.76
N SER A 578 35.58 2.52 29.29
CA SER A 578 36.91 1.96 29.01
C SER A 578 37.05 1.54 27.55
N VAL A 579 38.25 1.67 26.99
CA VAL A 579 38.58 1.28 25.63
C VAL A 579 39.66 0.18 25.67
N LYS A 580 39.39 -0.96 25.02
CA LYS A 580 40.36 -2.05 24.80
C LYS A 580 40.56 -2.23 23.31
N ILE A 581 41.82 -2.24 22.86
CA ILE A 581 42.18 -2.44 21.45
C ILE A 581 43.21 -3.58 21.38
N SER A 582 42.99 -4.55 20.50
CA SER A 582 43.93 -5.65 20.23
C SER A 582 44.08 -5.94 18.74
N ASP A 583 45.29 -6.32 18.31
CA ASP A 583 45.62 -6.71 16.91
C ASP A 583 45.19 -5.66 15.85
N PHE A 584 45.38 -4.36 16.12
CA PHE A 584 44.86 -3.30 15.25
C PHE A 584 45.92 -2.72 14.30
N THR A 585 45.49 -2.21 13.15
CA THR A 585 46.34 -1.44 12.22
C THR A 585 45.73 -0.08 11.94
N ALA A 586 46.51 1.00 12.03
CA ALA A 586 46.07 2.31 11.56
C ALA A 586 47.19 3.05 10.82
N SER A 587 47.21 2.95 9.50
CA SER A 587 48.30 3.45 8.66
C SER A 587 47.84 4.43 7.58
N LEU A 588 48.74 5.30 7.11
CA LEU A 588 48.49 6.23 6.00
C LEU A 588 47.33 7.22 6.18
N ASN A 589 46.83 7.39 7.40
CA ASN A 589 45.83 8.42 7.72
C ASN A 589 46.50 9.80 7.70
N GLN A 590 45.84 10.83 7.16
CA GLN A 590 46.46 12.16 6.99
C GLN A 590 46.73 12.88 8.33
N GLU A 591 45.99 12.54 9.39
CA GLU A 591 46.23 13.08 10.73
C GLU A 591 46.93 12.06 11.64
N SER A 592 46.17 11.30 12.46
CA SER A 592 46.73 10.35 13.43
C SER A 592 46.10 8.97 13.27
N GLY A 593 46.86 7.89 13.47
CA GLY A 593 46.30 6.53 13.45
C GLY A 593 45.26 6.30 14.56
N LEU A 594 45.56 6.81 15.77
CA LEU A 594 44.67 6.81 16.93
C LEU A 594 44.71 8.19 17.59
N ARG A 595 43.54 8.80 17.81
CA ARG A 595 43.36 10.07 18.53
C ARG A 595 42.41 9.86 19.71
N VAL A 596 42.76 10.43 20.87
CA VAL A 596 41.94 10.40 22.08
C VAL A 596 41.88 11.82 22.66
N ASP A 597 40.67 12.37 22.78
CA ASP A 597 40.38 13.70 23.33
C ASP A 597 39.32 13.60 24.43
N ASP A 598 39.73 13.74 25.69
CA ASP A 598 38.90 13.72 26.90
C ASP A 598 38.06 12.44 27.12
N GLY A 599 37.91 12.05 28.39
CA GLY A 599 36.84 11.16 28.84
C GLY A 599 37.15 9.67 29.04
N ILE A 600 38.21 9.09 28.43
CA ILE A 600 38.47 7.64 28.57
C ILE A 600 38.83 7.28 30.01
N SER A 601 37.98 6.47 30.66
CA SER A 601 38.21 6.01 32.04
C SER A 601 39.37 5.03 32.16
N ARG A 602 39.61 4.20 31.12
CA ARG A 602 40.78 3.32 31.04
C ARG A 602 41.05 2.93 29.59
N LEU A 603 42.31 3.00 29.15
CA LEU A 603 42.75 2.60 27.82
C LEU A 603 43.70 1.39 27.93
N PHE A 604 43.39 0.32 27.21
CA PHE A 604 44.25 -0.86 27.06
C PHE A 604 44.54 -1.08 25.59
N ILE A 605 45.83 -1.22 25.25
CA ILE A 605 46.29 -1.56 23.91
C ILE A 605 47.16 -2.79 24.04
N ASP A 606 46.75 -3.87 23.39
CA ASP A 606 47.46 -5.14 23.29
C ASP A 606 47.83 -5.36 21.82
N HIS A 607 48.99 -5.94 21.56
CA HIS A 607 49.59 -5.91 20.22
C HIS A 607 49.56 -7.24 19.49
#